data_AF-A0A969QZZ1-F1
#
_entry.id   AF-A0A969QZZ1-F1
#
_cell.length_a   1.000
_cell.length_b   1.000
_cell.length_c   1.000
_cell.angle_alpha   90.00
_cell.angle_beta   90.00
_cell.angle_gamma   90.00
#
_symmetry.space_group_name_H-M   'P 1'
#
loop_
_entity.id
_entity.type
_entity.pdbx_description
1 polymer ?
#
loop_
_entity_poly.entity_id
_entity_poly.type
_entity_poly.pdbx_seq_one_letter_code
_entity_poly.pdbx_strand_id
1 'polypeptide(L)'
;MTVNRAQYELKAGSRMDYGVAYDKWLIDGDTVLSSTWSVPAGLLQVSSDINTTPLSRFGRICPPSTVTTVVLQGGTVGNFYSVINTITTANNLIELVRLRIMCVEP
;
A
#
# COMPACT_ATOMS: atom_id res chain seq x y z
N MET A 1 22.06 -5.00 14.47
CA MET A 1 20.63 -4.66 14.62
C MET A 1 20.05 -4.47 13.22
N THR A 2 19.60 -5.55 12.60
CA THR A 2 19.17 -5.53 11.19
C THR A 2 17.77 -4.96 11.13
N VAL A 3 17.65 -3.69 10.72
CA VAL A 3 16.36 -3.05 10.50
C VAL A 3 15.80 -3.64 9.21
N ASN A 4 15.01 -4.70 9.31
CA ASN A 4 14.28 -5.32 8.21
C ASN A 4 13.15 -4.35 7.79
N ARG A 5 13.51 -3.22 7.19
CA ARG A 5 12.55 -2.34 6.51
C ARG A 5 12.26 -3.04 5.20
N ALA A 6 11.10 -3.67 5.05
CA ALA A 6 10.64 -4.17 3.76
C ALA A 6 10.74 -3.01 2.76
N GLN A 7 11.73 -3.09 1.87
CA GLN A 7 11.88 -2.17 0.75
C GLN A 7 11.11 -2.80 -0.40
N TYR A 8 10.12 -2.09 -0.90
CA TYR A 8 9.43 -2.50 -2.12
C TYR A 8 10.20 -1.97 -3.31
N GLU A 9 10.18 -2.69 -4.42
CA GLU A 9 10.81 -2.24 -5.65
C GLU A 9 9.78 -1.66 -6.61
N LEU A 10 10.16 -0.63 -7.36
CA LEU A 10 9.45 -0.12 -8.53
C LEU A 10 10.40 -0.13 -9.71
N LYS A 11 10.06 -0.87 -10.77
CA LYS A 11 10.79 -0.78 -12.04
C LYS A 11 10.52 0.58 -12.68
N ALA A 12 11.57 1.36 -12.94
CA ALA A 12 11.46 2.71 -13.48
C ALA A 12 10.60 2.72 -14.76
N GLY A 13 9.60 3.60 -14.79
CA GLY A 13 8.67 3.74 -15.93
C GLY A 13 7.61 2.64 -16.08
N SER A 14 7.74 1.52 -15.35
CA SER A 14 6.74 0.44 -15.35
C SER A 14 5.59 0.73 -14.38
N ARG A 15 4.45 0.06 -14.59
CA ARG A 15 3.33 0.05 -13.65
C ARG A 15 3.48 -1.12 -12.69
N MET A 16 3.30 -0.88 -11.40
CA MET A 16 3.35 -1.91 -10.37
C MET A 16 2.24 -1.74 -9.34
N ASP A 17 1.67 -2.86 -8.94
CA ASP A 17 0.64 -2.94 -7.92
C ASP A 17 1.25 -3.14 -6.54
N TYR A 18 0.83 -2.30 -5.60
CA TYR A 18 1.16 -2.42 -4.19
C TYR A 18 -0.12 -2.57 -3.39
N GLY A 19 -0.02 -3.22 -2.24
CA GLY A 19 -1.14 -3.32 -1.33
C GLY A 19 -0.73 -3.55 0.12
N VAL A 20 -1.60 -3.15 1.02
CA VAL A 20 -1.44 -3.30 2.46
C VAL A 20 -2.67 -4.05 2.97
N ALA A 21 -2.43 -5.15 3.68
CA ALA A 21 -3.47 -5.90 4.37
C ALA A 21 -3.48 -5.47 5.83
N TYR A 22 -4.62 -4.92 6.27
CA TYR A 22 -4.85 -4.40 7.62
C TYR A 22 -5.57 -5.41 8.52
N ASP A 23 -5.98 -6.55 7.98
CA ASP A 23 -6.72 -7.62 8.65
C ASP A 23 -6.00 -8.29 9.85
N LYS A 24 -4.77 -7.89 10.20
CA LYS A 24 -4.10 -8.25 11.46
C LYS A 24 -3.98 -7.09 12.46
N TRP A 25 -4.23 -5.88 12.00
CA TRP A 25 -4.08 -4.65 12.77
C TRP A 25 -5.43 -4.07 13.17
N LEU A 26 -6.46 -4.36 12.37
CA LEU A 26 -7.83 -4.06 12.71
C LEU A 26 -8.30 -4.97 13.85
N ILE A 27 -9.07 -4.38 14.77
CA ILE A 27 -9.83 -5.12 15.78
C ILE A 27 -10.82 -6.04 15.05
N ASP A 28 -11.08 -7.23 15.61
CA ASP A 28 -12.01 -8.20 15.02
C ASP A 28 -13.35 -7.54 14.65
N GLY A 29 -13.72 -7.64 13.36
CA GLY A 29 -14.94 -7.05 12.80
C GLY A 29 -14.82 -5.61 12.32
N ASP A 30 -13.69 -4.92 12.55
CA ASP A 30 -13.43 -3.60 11.97
C ASP A 30 -13.01 -3.72 10.50
N THR A 31 -13.27 -2.65 9.75
CA THR A 31 -13.03 -2.57 8.31
C THR A 31 -12.46 -1.22 7.93
N VAL A 32 -11.75 -1.16 6.82
CA VAL A 32 -11.30 0.07 6.19
C VAL A 32 -12.49 0.73 5.49
N LEU A 33 -12.90 1.90 6.01
CA LEU A 33 -13.98 2.70 5.44
C LEU A 33 -13.47 3.61 4.31
N SER A 34 -12.29 4.21 4.48
CA SER A 34 -11.65 5.04 3.46
C SER A 34 -10.13 4.87 3.46
N SER A 35 -9.53 5.17 2.31
CA SER A 35 -8.10 5.01 2.06
C SER A 35 -7.63 6.13 1.12
N THR A 36 -6.65 6.91 1.57
CA THR A 36 -6.03 7.98 0.77
C THR A 36 -4.53 7.74 0.67
N TRP A 37 -3.99 7.77 -0.54
CA TRP A 37 -2.57 7.61 -0.80
C TRP A 37 -1.91 8.96 -1.07
N SER A 38 -0.90 9.29 -0.27
CA SER A 38 0.00 10.42 -0.51
C SER A 38 1.21 9.92 -1.28
N VAL A 39 1.23 10.20 -2.58
CA VAL A 39 2.30 9.81 -3.50
C VAL A 39 3.21 11.02 -3.77
N PRO A 40 4.53 10.93 -3.50
CA PRO A 40 5.45 12.04 -3.70
C PRO A 40 5.70 12.33 -5.18
N ALA A 41 6.21 13.53 -5.47
CA ALA A 41 6.64 13.90 -6.81
C ALA A 41 7.65 12.90 -7.39
N GLY A 42 7.58 12.69 -8.71
CA GLY A 42 8.37 11.69 -9.42
C GLY A 42 7.71 10.31 -9.51
N LEU A 43 6.68 10.06 -8.70
CA LEU A 43 5.76 8.93 -8.88
C LEU A 43 4.38 9.43 -9.33
N LEU A 44 3.68 8.57 -10.07
CA LEU A 44 2.29 8.76 -10.46
C LEU A 44 1.43 7.69 -9.80
N GLN A 45 0.38 8.11 -9.10
CA GLN A 45 -0.72 7.23 -8.73
C GLN A 45 -1.61 7.00 -9.95
N VAL A 46 -1.58 5.79 -10.50
CA VAL A 46 -2.40 5.42 -11.66
C VAL A 46 -3.82 5.07 -11.22
N SER A 47 -3.94 4.32 -10.11
CA SER A 47 -5.21 3.99 -9.48
C SER A 47 -4.99 3.55 -8.03
N SER A 48 -6.06 3.44 -7.26
CA SER A 48 -6.06 2.91 -5.90
C SER A 48 -7.45 2.39 -5.56
N ASP A 49 -7.54 1.40 -4.69
CA ASP A 49 -8.83 0.86 -4.27
C ASP A 49 -8.79 0.24 -2.87
N ILE A 50 -9.98 -0.07 -2.35
CA ILE A 50 -10.21 -0.92 -1.18
C ILE A 50 -10.90 -2.19 -1.68
N ASN A 51 -10.42 -3.37 -1.27
CA ASN A 51 -11.01 -4.61 -1.74
C ASN A 51 -12.48 -4.75 -1.29
N THR A 52 -13.37 -5.16 -2.19
CA THR A 52 -14.80 -5.38 -1.89
C THR A 52 -15.15 -6.87 -1.74
N THR A 53 -14.25 -7.75 -2.13
CA THR A 53 -14.38 -9.21 -2.02
C THR A 53 -13.17 -9.79 -1.29
N PRO A 54 -13.27 -11.01 -0.72
CA PRO A 54 -12.12 -11.66 -0.10
C PRO A 54 -10.97 -11.85 -1.09
N LEU A 55 -9.74 -11.56 -0.67
CA LEU A 55 -8.54 -11.72 -1.50
C LEU A 55 -7.59 -12.76 -0.91
N SER A 56 -6.91 -13.54 -1.75
CA SER A 56 -5.82 -14.41 -1.32
C SER A 56 -4.50 -13.65 -1.39
N ARG A 57 -3.82 -13.49 -0.25
CA ARG A 57 -2.53 -12.82 -0.17
C ARG A 57 -1.57 -13.63 0.70
N PHE A 58 -0.42 -14.02 0.14
CA PHE A 58 0.59 -14.84 0.80
C PHE A 58 0.03 -16.12 1.45
N GLY A 59 -0.93 -16.78 0.80
CA GLY A 59 -1.56 -18.01 1.30
C GLY A 59 -2.61 -17.81 2.39
N ARG A 60 -2.99 -16.56 2.69
CA ARG A 60 -4.09 -16.22 3.61
C ARG A 60 -5.23 -15.54 2.88
N ILE A 61 -6.46 -15.79 3.32
CA ILE A 61 -7.63 -15.04 2.91
C ILE A 61 -7.76 -13.77 3.75
N CYS A 62 -7.71 -12.62 3.09
CA CYS A 62 -8.02 -11.31 3.64
C CYS A 62 -9.52 -11.02 3.40
N PRO A 63 -10.30 -10.65 4.43
CA PRO A 63 -11.71 -10.31 4.27
C PRO A 63 -11.95 -9.09 3.36
N PRO A 64 -13.19 -8.85 2.90
CA PRO A 64 -13.59 -7.59 2.27
C PRO A 64 -13.24 -6.40 3.16
N SER A 65 -12.92 -5.25 2.54
CA SER A 65 -12.64 -3.99 3.22
C SER A 65 -11.51 -4.07 4.24
N THR A 66 -10.48 -4.87 3.96
CA THR A 66 -9.29 -4.96 4.84
C THR A 66 -7.97 -4.80 4.10
N VAL A 67 -8.01 -4.66 2.77
CA VAL A 67 -6.84 -4.49 1.91
C VAL A 67 -7.01 -3.22 1.11
N THR A 68 -6.01 -2.34 1.16
CA THR A 68 -5.92 -1.19 0.27
C THR A 68 -4.85 -1.44 -0.78
N THR A 69 -5.08 -0.98 -2.00
CA THR A 69 -4.14 -1.11 -3.10
C THR A 69 -3.83 0.25 -3.72
N VAL A 70 -2.67 0.34 -4.35
CA VAL A 70 -2.27 1.47 -5.18
C VAL A 70 -1.42 0.96 -6.34
N VAL A 71 -1.69 1.51 -7.53
CA VAL A 71 -0.88 1.27 -8.72
C VAL A 71 0.00 2.49 -8.92
N LEU A 72 1.31 2.27 -8.93
CA LEU A 72 2.30 3.32 -9.09
C LEU A 72 3.07 3.15 -10.40
N GLN A 73 3.45 4.28 -10.98
CA GLN A 73 4.30 4.37 -12.17
C GLN A 73 5.31 5.50 -12.03
N GLY A 74 6.40 5.41 -12.80
CA GLY A 74 7.40 6.46 -12.93
C GLY A 74 8.64 6.11 -12.12
N GLY A 75 9.13 7.08 -11.37
CA GLY A 75 10.33 6.95 -10.56
C GLY A 75 11.62 7.16 -11.36
N THR A 76 12.67 7.54 -10.65
CA THR A 76 14.04 7.65 -11.16
C THR A 76 14.87 6.56 -10.50
N VAL A 77 15.56 5.74 -11.29
CA VAL A 77 16.42 4.66 -10.81
C VAL A 77 17.37 5.17 -9.71
N GLY A 78 17.48 4.41 -8.63
CA GLY A 78 18.31 4.73 -7.47
C GLY A 78 17.63 5.61 -6.41
N ASN A 79 16.50 6.26 -6.73
CA ASN A 79 15.76 7.05 -5.75
C ASN A 79 14.87 6.18 -4.86
N PHE A 80 14.71 6.66 -3.61
CA PHE A 80 13.74 6.12 -2.67
C PHE A 80 12.54 7.06 -2.54
N TYR A 81 11.35 6.50 -2.62
CA TYR A 81 10.08 7.21 -2.46
C TYR A 81 9.39 6.72 -1.19
N SER A 82 8.83 7.66 -0.42
CA SER A 82 7.98 7.37 0.72
C SER A 82 6.53 7.60 0.32
N VAL A 83 5.82 6.52 0.04
CA VAL A 83 4.39 6.53 -0.26
C VAL A 83 3.63 6.23 1.02
N ILE A 84 2.64 7.05 1.36
CA ILE A 84 1.92 6.94 2.62
C ILE A 84 0.45 6.64 2.33
N ASN A 85 -0.10 5.60 2.96
CA ASN A 85 -1.53 5.38 3.01
C ASN A 85 -2.08 5.87 4.35
N THR A 86 -3.12 6.70 4.30
CA THR A 86 -3.93 7.07 5.47
C THR A 86 -5.28 6.39 5.32
N ILE A 87 -5.66 5.58 6.30
CA ILE A 87 -6.96 4.94 6.32
C ILE A 87 -7.82 5.51 7.45
N THR A 88 -9.14 5.51 7.25
CA THR A 88 -10.11 5.63 8.34
C THR A 88 -10.86 4.31 8.44
N THR A 89 -10.97 3.76 9.65
CA THR A 89 -11.73 2.53 9.89
C THR A 89 -13.21 2.81 10.14
N ALA A 90 -14.05 1.79 10.10
CA ALA A 90 -15.47 1.91 10.42
C ALA A 90 -15.71 2.33 11.88
N ASN A 91 -14.74 2.07 12.76
CA ASN A 91 -14.72 2.53 14.15
C ASN A 91 -14.15 3.96 14.33
N ASN A 92 -13.95 4.72 13.24
CA ASN A 92 -13.38 6.07 13.23
C ASN A 92 -11.93 6.17 13.75
N LEU A 93 -11.16 5.09 13.70
CA LEU A 93 -9.73 5.14 13.94
C LEU A 93 -9.01 5.61 12.67
N ILE A 94 -7.97 6.42 12.84
CA ILE A 94 -7.12 6.89 11.74
C ILE A 94 -5.76 6.24 11.89
N GLU A 95 -5.35 5.51 10.85
CA GLU A 95 -4.08 4.79 10.82
C GLU A 95 -3.26 5.19 9.59
N LEU A 96 -1.94 5.16 9.74
CA LEU A 96 -1.00 5.47 8.65
C LEU A 96 0.01 4.36 8.44
N VAL A 97 0.21 3.99 7.18
CA VAL A 97 1.24 3.05 6.75
C VAL A 97 2.15 3.72 5.74
N ARG A 98 3.46 3.57 5.92
CA ARG A 98 4.48 4.06 4.99
C ARG A 98 5.09 2.90 4.21
N LEU A 99 4.98 2.97 2.90
CA LEU A 99 5.75 2.14 1.97
C LEU A 99 7.01 2.88 1.57
N ARG A 100 8.17 2.27 1.80
CA ARG A 100 9.44 2.74 1.24
C ARG A 100 9.70 1.98 -0.05
N ILE A 101 9.69 2.70 -1.16
CA ILE A 101 9.83 2.12 -2.51
C ILE A 101 11.17 2.55 -3.09
N MET A 102 12.01 1.59 -3.45
CA MET A 102 13.24 1.81 -4.22
C MET A 102 12.91 1.71 -5.70
N CYS A 103 13.27 2.73 -6.47
CA CYS A 103 13.15 2.64 -7.91
C CYS A 103 14.40 1.96 -8.49
N VAL A 104 14.19 0.89 -9.23
CA VAL A 104 15.22 0.04 -9.83
C VAL A 104 15.12 0.07 -11.35
N GLU A 105 16.14 -0.45 -12.02
CA GLU A 105 16.12 -0.56 -13.48
C GLU A 105 14.92 -1.39 -13.98
N PRO A 106 14.43 -1.12 -15.21
CA PRO A 106 13.30 -1.85 -15.80
C PRO A 106 13.48 -3.37 -15.91
#